data_AF-A0A937ISB0-F1
#
_entry.id   AF-A0A937ISB0-F1
#
_cell.length_a   1.000
_cell.length_b   1.000
_cell.length_c   1.000
_cell.angle_alpha   90.00
_cell.angle_beta   90.00
_cell.angle_gamma   90.00
#
_symmetry.space_group_name_H-M   'P 1'
#
loop_
_entity.id
_entity.type
_entity.pdbx_description
1 polymer ?
#
loop_
_entity_poly.entity_id
_entity_poly.type
_entity_poly.pdbx_seq_one_letter_code
_entity_poly.pdbx_strand_id
1 'polypeptide(L)'
;MTDVTGFGLAGHVYAMCKSSQLDADLWQEAIPIYSGARTLSFAGVSSVLMPTNRKDTQVKGVEDELLYDPQTAGGLLAAVPEGSSDSVLEALALKGCFGHVIGCLTEGTGQLRLS
;
A
#
# COMPACT_ATOMS: atom_id res chain seq x y z
N MET A 1 -2.08 2.88 12.25
CA MET A 1 -2.84 1.77 11.64
C MET A 1 -4.09 2.35 11.00
N THR A 2 -4.45 1.88 9.83
CA THR A 2 -5.64 2.25 9.05
C THR A 2 -6.14 1.03 8.29
N ASP A 3 -7.31 1.10 7.66
CA ASP A 3 -7.77 0.17 6.63
C ASP A 3 -7.34 0.64 5.24
N VAL A 4 -7.32 -0.26 4.24
CA VAL A 4 -7.11 0.09 2.82
C VAL A 4 -8.43 -0.06 2.07
N THR A 5 -8.96 1.05 1.59
CA THR A 5 -10.30 1.13 0.98
C THR A 5 -10.31 1.99 -0.29
N GLY A 6 -11.27 2.90 -0.45
CA GLY A 6 -11.57 3.59 -1.71
C GLY A 6 -10.46 4.50 -2.25
N PHE A 7 -9.48 4.89 -1.44
CA PHE A 7 -8.32 5.67 -1.88
C PHE A 7 -7.19 4.83 -2.49
N GLY A 8 -7.33 3.50 -2.50
CA GLY A 8 -6.26 2.58 -2.87
C GLY A 8 -5.10 2.58 -1.88
N LEU A 9 -4.11 1.73 -2.13
CA LEU A 9 -2.96 1.58 -1.22
C LEU A 9 -2.15 2.88 -1.12
N ALA A 10 -1.88 3.54 -2.26
CA ALA A 10 -1.09 4.77 -2.28
C ALA A 10 -1.74 5.89 -1.45
N GLY A 11 -3.05 6.12 -1.61
CA GLY A 11 -3.74 7.18 -0.87
C GLY A 11 -3.72 6.96 0.64
N HIS A 12 -3.90 5.72 1.08
CA HIS A 12 -3.86 5.35 2.50
C HIS A 12 -2.46 5.45 3.10
N VAL A 13 -1.43 4.99 2.39
CA VAL A 13 -0.02 5.17 2.81
C VAL A 13 0.32 6.65 2.87
N TYR A 14 -0.06 7.45 1.87
CA TYR A 14 0.17 8.89 1.83
C TYR A 14 -0.45 9.61 3.03
N ALA A 15 -1.72 9.32 3.35
CA ALA A 15 -2.38 9.92 4.50
C ALA A 15 -1.66 9.59 5.82
N MET A 16 -1.27 8.32 5.99
CA MET A 16 -0.51 7.86 7.16
C MET A 16 0.84 8.58 7.28
N CYS A 17 1.63 8.60 6.20
CA CYS A 17 2.94 9.24 6.12
C CYS A 17 2.88 10.75 6.37
N LYS A 18 1.97 11.46 5.69
CA LYS A 18 1.81 12.91 5.83
C LYS A 18 1.45 13.33 7.25
N SER A 19 0.55 12.59 7.91
CA SER A 19 0.16 12.88 9.30
C SER A 19 1.26 12.59 10.32
N SER A 20 2.21 11.73 9.95
CA SER A 20 3.27 11.23 10.84
C SER A 20 4.65 11.82 10.55
N GLN A 21 4.79 12.70 9.55
CA GLN A 21 6.07 13.24 9.08
C GLN A 21 7.06 12.12 8.68
N LEU A 22 6.54 11.14 7.94
CA LEU A 22 7.30 10.01 7.42
C LEU A 22 7.24 9.99 5.90
N ASP A 23 8.24 9.38 5.27
CA ASP A 23 8.23 8.94 3.89
C ASP A 23 8.08 7.40 3.85
N ALA A 24 7.61 6.87 2.73
CA ALA A 24 7.45 5.43 2.50
C ALA A 24 8.21 4.96 1.27
N ASP A 25 8.91 3.84 1.41
CA ASP A 25 9.42 3.04 0.30
C ASP A 25 8.66 1.71 0.27
N LEU A 26 7.78 1.56 -0.71
CA LEU A 26 6.99 0.36 -0.94
C LEU A 26 7.72 -0.54 -1.94
N TRP A 27 7.71 -1.86 -1.72
CA TRP A 27 8.37 -2.82 -2.59
C TRP A 27 7.33 -3.51 -3.48
N GLN A 28 7.36 -3.26 -4.79
CA GLN A 28 6.32 -3.69 -5.73
C GLN A 28 6.04 -5.20 -5.66
N GLU A 29 7.08 -6.00 -5.54
CA GLU A 29 6.99 -7.46 -5.53
C GLU A 29 6.53 -8.02 -4.19
N ALA A 30 6.56 -7.23 -3.12
CA ALA A 30 6.08 -7.63 -1.79
C ALA A 30 4.59 -7.31 -1.58
N ILE A 31 4.01 -6.43 -2.42
CA ILE A 31 2.60 -6.06 -2.35
C ILE A 31 1.75 -7.23 -2.86
N PRO A 32 0.87 -7.82 -2.02
CA PRO A 32 0.01 -8.91 -2.46
C PRO A 32 -1.03 -8.39 -3.46
N ILE A 33 -1.08 -9.01 -4.63
CA ILE A 33 -2.08 -8.73 -5.67
C ILE A 33 -2.76 -10.01 -6.12
N TYR A 34 -3.98 -9.88 -6.65
CA TYR A 34 -4.65 -11.01 -7.29
C TYR A 34 -3.94 -11.39 -8.59
N SER A 35 -3.95 -12.70 -8.89
CA SER A 35 -3.48 -13.20 -10.18
C SER A 35 -4.24 -12.53 -11.33
N GLY A 36 -3.51 -12.03 -12.32
CA GLY A 36 -4.07 -11.32 -13.47
C GLY A 36 -4.44 -9.85 -13.25
N ALA A 37 -4.34 -9.31 -12.02
CA ALA A 37 -4.68 -7.92 -11.74
C ALA A 37 -3.85 -6.93 -12.59
N ARG A 38 -2.52 -7.10 -12.63
CA ARG A 38 -1.65 -6.27 -13.48
C ARG A 38 -2.01 -6.41 -14.95
N THR A 39 -2.27 -7.64 -15.42
CA THR A 39 -2.67 -7.89 -16.82
C THR A 39 -3.95 -7.13 -17.20
N LEU A 40 -4.97 -7.15 -16.34
CA LEU A 40 -6.21 -6.40 -16.56
C LEU A 40 -5.97 -4.89 -16.54
N SER A 41 -5.18 -4.41 -15.57
CA SER A 41 -4.82 -3.00 -15.46
C SER A 41 -4.07 -2.52 -16.71
N PHE A 42 -3.11 -3.30 -17.22
CA PHE A 42 -2.39 -2.99 -18.46
C PHE A 42 -3.31 -2.99 -19.70
N ALA A 43 -4.37 -3.81 -19.69
CA ALA A 43 -5.40 -3.79 -20.72
C ALA A 43 -6.38 -2.62 -20.61
N GLY A 44 -6.20 -1.72 -19.63
CA GLY A 44 -7.04 -0.54 -19.40
C GLY A 44 -8.29 -0.81 -18.56
N VAL A 45 -8.45 -2.02 -18.00
CA VAL A 45 -9.54 -2.31 -17.06
C VAL A 45 -9.22 -1.66 -15.73
N SER A 46 -10.03 -0.68 -15.33
CA SER A 46 -9.82 0.09 -14.11
C SER A 46 -11.14 0.53 -13.49
N SER A 47 -11.09 0.76 -12.18
CA SER A 47 -12.20 1.36 -11.43
C SER A 47 -12.31 2.86 -11.74
N VAL A 48 -13.52 3.41 -11.71
CA VAL A 48 -13.79 4.83 -12.02
C VAL A 48 -13.07 5.83 -11.09
N LEU A 49 -12.72 5.41 -9.87
CA LEU A 49 -12.00 6.25 -8.90
C LEU A 49 -10.48 6.21 -9.08
N MET A 50 -9.94 5.22 -9.81
CA MET A 50 -8.49 5.06 -9.96
C MET A 50 -7.80 6.31 -10.55
N PRO A 51 -8.33 6.98 -11.59
CA PRO A 51 -7.72 8.22 -12.09
C PRO A 51 -7.70 9.37 -11.06
N THR A 52 -8.74 9.47 -10.23
CA THR A 52 -8.79 10.46 -9.15
C THR A 52 -7.77 10.13 -8.07
N ASN A 53 -7.70 8.88 -7.62
CA ASN A 53 -6.72 8.43 -6.63
C ASN A 53 -5.28 8.70 -7.11
N ARG A 54 -4.99 8.45 -8.39
CA ARG A 54 -3.68 8.75 -9.00
C ARG A 54 -3.37 10.24 -9.04
N LYS A 55 -4.36 11.08 -9.33
CA LYS A 55 -4.17 12.53 -9.33
C LYS A 55 -3.87 13.07 -7.93
N ASP A 56 -4.50 12.50 -6.91
CA ASP A 56 -4.41 12.98 -5.54
C ASP A 56 -3.15 12.47 -4.81
N THR A 57 -2.50 11.43 -5.31
CA THR A 57 -1.31 10.83 -4.70
C THR A 57 -0.19 10.63 -5.71
N GLN A 58 0.96 11.24 -5.46
CA GLN A 58 2.15 11.06 -6.29
C GLN A 58 3.06 9.97 -5.70
N VAL A 59 3.30 8.91 -6.46
CA VAL A 59 4.29 7.87 -6.13
C VAL A 59 5.44 7.97 -7.13
N LYS A 60 6.68 8.00 -6.62
CA LYS A 60 7.90 8.01 -7.45
C LYS A 60 8.40 6.58 -7.68
N GLY A 61 9.21 6.37 -8.72
CA GLY A 61 9.88 5.09 -8.96
C GLY A 61 9.16 4.28 -10.04
N VAL A 62 8.89 3.00 -9.78
CA VAL A 62 8.18 2.15 -10.73
C VAL A 62 6.71 2.60 -10.83
N GLU A 63 6.16 2.61 -12.04
CA GLU A 63 4.75 2.90 -12.27
C GLU A 63 3.92 1.61 -12.12
N ASP A 64 2.94 1.63 -11.22
CA ASP A 64 1.94 0.56 -11.07
C ASP A 64 0.57 1.18 -10.74
N GLU A 65 -0.36 1.12 -11.70
CA GLU A 65 -1.70 1.71 -11.55
C GLU A 65 -2.50 1.05 -10.41
N LEU A 66 -2.18 -0.20 -10.06
CA LEU A 66 -2.90 -0.92 -9.00
C LEU A 66 -2.75 -0.27 -7.63
N LEU A 67 -1.70 0.53 -7.41
CA LEU A 67 -1.56 1.30 -6.17
C LEU A 67 -2.73 2.27 -5.93
N TYR A 68 -3.40 2.69 -7.00
CA TYR A 68 -4.51 3.63 -6.99
C TYR A 68 -5.88 2.94 -7.10
N ASP A 69 -5.92 1.60 -7.23
CA ASP A 69 -7.17 0.86 -7.34
C ASP A 69 -7.98 0.93 -6.02
N PRO A 70 -9.21 1.47 -6.03
CA PRO A 70 -10.06 1.51 -4.85
C PRO A 70 -10.38 0.09 -4.35
N GLN A 71 -10.08 -0.18 -3.09
CA GLN A 71 -10.39 -1.46 -2.46
C GLN A 71 -11.76 -1.41 -1.77
N THR A 72 -12.61 -2.40 -2.02
CA THR A 72 -13.85 -2.60 -1.27
C THR A 72 -13.58 -3.59 -0.16
N ALA A 73 -13.76 -3.18 1.10
CA ALA A 73 -13.45 -4.02 2.27
C ALA A 73 -12.04 -4.63 2.22
N GLY A 74 -11.04 -3.80 1.91
CA GLY A 74 -9.65 -4.25 1.88
C GLY A 74 -9.09 -4.57 3.28
N GLY A 75 -7.79 -4.87 3.32
CA GLY A 75 -7.10 -5.26 4.54
C GLY A 75 -6.80 -4.11 5.51
N LEU A 76 -6.16 -4.45 6.62
CA LEU A 76 -5.58 -3.49 7.54
C LEU A 76 -4.13 -3.17 7.13
N LEU A 77 -3.76 -1.90 7.24
CA LEU A 77 -2.40 -1.39 7.04
C LEU A 77 -1.86 -0.86 8.37
N ALA A 78 -0.70 -1.36 8.78
CA ALA A 78 -0.05 -0.96 10.03
C ALA A 78 1.44 -0.67 9.82
N ALA A 79 1.93 0.34 10.53
CA ALA A 79 3.35 0.55 10.73
C ALA A 79 3.75 -0.09 12.06
N VAL A 80 4.86 -0.81 12.08
CA VAL A 80 5.44 -1.44 13.26
C VAL A 80 6.92 -1.07 13.35
N PRO A 81 7.55 -1.13 14.54
CA PRO A 81 8.99 -0.95 14.65
C PRO A 81 9.75 -1.93 13.75
N GLU A 82 10.87 -1.49 13.16
CA GLU A 82 11.65 -2.23 12.15
C GLU A 82 11.97 -3.67 12.57
N GLY A 83 12.40 -3.89 13.82
CA GLY A 83 12.72 -5.22 14.35
C GLY A 83 11.52 -6.05 14.81
N SER A 84 10.28 -5.61 14.57
CA SER A 84 9.06 -6.28 15.06
C SER A 84 8.18 -6.87 13.95
N SER A 85 8.53 -6.71 12.68
CA SER A 85 7.71 -7.23 11.56
C SER A 85 7.46 -8.73 11.68
N ASP A 86 8.52 -9.51 11.92
CA ASP A 86 8.44 -10.99 11.93
C ASP A 86 7.59 -11.47 13.11
N SER A 87 7.83 -10.93 14.30
CA SER A 87 7.07 -11.32 15.50
C SER A 87 5.59 -10.93 15.41
N VAL A 88 5.28 -9.81 14.75
CA VAL A 88 3.90 -9.41 14.46
C VAL A 88 3.24 -10.36 13.47
N LEU A 89 3.95 -10.75 12.40
CA LEU A 89 3.43 -11.72 11.43
C LEU A 89 3.19 -13.10 12.06
N GLU A 90 4.11 -13.57 12.91
CA GLU A 90 3.93 -14.81 13.69
C GLU A 90 2.70 -14.72 14.61
N ALA A 91 2.54 -13.61 15.32
CA ALA A 91 1.40 -13.39 16.20
C ALA A 91 0.06 -13.32 15.43
N LEU A 92 0.06 -12.79 14.20
CA LEU A 92 -1.11 -12.81 13.32
C LEU A 92 -1.42 -14.24 12.85
N ALA A 93 -0.39 -14.99 12.44
CA ALA A 93 -0.55 -16.38 12.01
C ALA A 93 -1.15 -17.28 13.09
N LEU A 94 -0.73 -17.11 14.36
CA LEU A 94 -1.30 -17.81 15.52
C LEU A 94 -2.79 -17.49 15.75
N LYS A 95 -3.28 -16.37 15.22
CA LYS A 95 -4.69 -15.97 15.26
C LYS A 95 -5.46 -16.36 13.99
N GLY A 96 -4.83 -17.07 13.05
CA GLY A 96 -5.41 -17.45 11.77
C GLY A 96 -5.47 -16.31 10.75
N CYS A 97 -4.70 -15.24 10.97
CA CYS A 97 -4.56 -14.11 10.05
C CYS A 97 -3.25 -14.21 9.25
N PHE A 98 -3.23 -13.58 8.08
CA PHE A 98 -2.02 -13.45 7.26
C PHE A 98 -1.68 -11.97 7.08
N GLY A 99 -0.40 -11.66 6.91
CA GLY A 99 0.09 -10.30 6.68
C GLY A 99 1.28 -10.30 5.74
N HIS A 100 1.58 -9.14 5.19
CA HIS A 100 2.70 -8.92 4.27
C HIS A 100 3.48 -7.69 4.73
N VAL A 101 4.81 -7.82 4.75
CA VAL A 101 5.70 -6.65 4.87
C VAL A 101 5.87 -6.09 3.47
N ILE A 102 5.31 -4.91 3.21
CA ILE A 102 5.23 -4.33 1.87
C ILE A 102 6.19 -3.17 1.63
N GLY A 103 7.03 -2.84 2.62
CA GLY A 103 7.92 -1.69 2.55
C GLY A 103 8.44 -1.25 3.91
N CYS A 104 9.05 -0.08 3.94
CA CYS A 104 9.55 0.57 5.15
C CYS A 104 9.20 2.06 5.18
N LEU A 105 9.36 2.65 6.37
CA LEU A 105 9.11 4.07 6.62
C LEU A 105 10.37 4.73 7.17
N THR A 106 10.60 5.98 6.79
CA THR A 106 11.68 6.83 7.32
C THR A 106 11.12 8.20 7.69
N GLU A 107 11.84 8.98 8.49
CA GLU A 107 11.48 10.40 8.70
C GLU A 107 11.45 11.16 7.37
N GLY A 108 10.47 12.05 7.21
CA GLY A 108 10.24 12.71 5.93
C GLY A 108 9.05 13.67 5.89
N THR A 109 8.55 13.93 4.69
CA THR A 109 7.50 14.93 4.44
C THR A 109 6.24 14.35 3.80
N GLY A 110 6.14 13.03 3.67
CA GLY A 110 5.01 12.33 3.05
C GLY A 110 5.29 11.87 1.63
N GLN A 111 6.55 11.72 1.22
CA GLN A 111 6.91 11.18 -0.09
C GLN A 111 6.71 9.68 -0.11
N LEU A 112 6.15 9.20 -1.22
CA LEU A 112 6.00 7.78 -1.51
C LEU A 112 6.90 7.40 -2.68
N ARG A 113 7.60 6.28 -2.53
CA ARG A 113 8.34 5.59 -3.58
C ARG A 113 7.80 4.17 -3.73
N LEU A 114 7.72 3.71 -4.97
CA LEU A 114 7.59 2.30 -5.31
C LEU A 114 8.92 1.85 -5.92
N SER A 115 9.54 0.85 -5.30
CA SER A 115 10.80 0.23 -5.70
C SER A 115 10.59 -1.19 -6.22
#